data_AF-A0AAV5V2X6-F1
#
_entry.id   AF-A0AAV5V2X6-F1
#
_cell.length_a   1.000
_cell.length_b   1.000
_cell.length_c   1.000
_cell.angle_alpha   90.00
_cell.angle_beta   90.00
_cell.angle_gamma   90.00
#
_symmetry.space_group_name_H-M   'P 1'
#
loop_
_entity.id
_entity.type
_entity.pdbx_description
1 polymer ?
#
loop_
_entity_poly.entity_id
_entity_poly.type
_entity_poly.pdbx_seq_one_letter_code
_entity_poly.pdbx_strand_id
1 'polypeptide(L)'
;FLVLLIMLISGSKATQCGRRAVGYFTSWGSRDFTDAQASCLTHVIFAFFHTSPNGTVSLKDGQAKARLDQLKQVASRHAHLKILYAIGGWENSEYFSLLAADEMRREVLIRSIAHALDEYGMDGVDIDWEYPVTGGSQEGDPVDRNNYVDLLRELRSRLDELQREKRRADRYLISFAGAAGQWVLKPGFDLINLLRHADFVNVMSYDYFGAWKSKWGAFTGPPAPLHFASPKGSSGKMNVHATMKYYACQLKSSDKINMGIPFYGRFWRRVGDAMEGGDEMWRKAESIEEKENEFEGGHVEWRYLATTFPLSHRKFHAGAKTPYMWIAENKTLVGYEDAESIGHKMDYSLSNELGGVMMWAIDQDDDEDTLLRSVVDTSFCSNARNRSLQYKCAPITTQRWWTFDDGEHVAGMCGRSAPLYQGYYPVCDPDDPAHSCCGPFGYCGSGPAYCDCPTCVDYGNHPELILKEPVKPSKPVTWYTLDAPDGKRGRCGSLAPAIRGQTPTCNGDDPTAPCCSNGGYCGATKEHCECRGCINFSKKREHVFKKVEWWTFANGPENIGKCGPLAPLLPEGVSPRCDPDSAGPCCSRAGYCGVGEAYCSCAGCVDYR
;
A
#
# COMPACT_ATOMS: atom_id res chain seq x y z
N PHE A 1 -43.67 -27.87 -45.33
CA PHE A 1 -43.31 -26.62 -44.66
C PHE A 1 -42.87 -26.95 -43.25
N LEU A 2 -41.56 -27.22 -43.08
CA LEU A 2 -40.94 -27.50 -41.80
C LEU A 2 -40.47 -26.14 -41.25
N VAL A 3 -41.14 -25.62 -40.23
CA VAL A 3 -40.75 -24.37 -39.57
C VAL A 3 -39.55 -24.69 -38.69
N LEU A 4 -38.37 -24.25 -39.13
CA LEU A 4 -37.14 -24.27 -38.36
C LEU A 4 -37.29 -23.25 -37.23
N LEU A 5 -37.54 -23.73 -36.00
CA LEU A 5 -37.52 -22.90 -34.80
C LEU A 5 -36.05 -22.57 -34.50
N ILE A 6 -35.58 -21.42 -34.97
CA ILE A 6 -34.28 -20.88 -34.57
C ILE A 6 -34.39 -20.53 -33.08
N MET A 7 -33.87 -21.39 -32.21
CA MET A 7 -33.54 -20.99 -30.84
C MET A 7 -32.50 -19.88 -30.94
N LEU A 8 -32.92 -18.65 -30.66
CA LEU A 8 -32.02 -17.55 -30.35
C LEU A 8 -31.26 -17.95 -29.08
N ILE A 9 -30.03 -18.46 -29.24
CA ILE A 9 -29.11 -18.73 -28.15
C ILE A 9 -28.77 -17.37 -27.54
N SER A 10 -29.46 -17.02 -26.46
CA SER A 10 -29.14 -15.91 -25.59
C SER A 10 -27.75 -16.18 -24.97
N GLY A 11 -26.68 -15.68 -25.59
CA GLY A 11 -25.36 -15.67 -24.97
C GLY A 11 -25.38 -14.91 -23.64
N SER A 12 -24.43 -15.18 -22.73
CA SER A 12 -24.40 -14.45 -21.45
C SER A 12 -24.32 -12.95 -21.68
N LYS A 13 -25.15 -12.18 -20.95
CA LYS A 13 -25.18 -10.71 -21.04
C LYS A 13 -23.80 -10.09 -20.80
N ALA A 14 -22.97 -10.71 -19.95
CA ALA A 14 -21.59 -10.31 -19.68
C ALA A 14 -20.70 -10.31 -20.93
N THR A 15 -20.83 -11.32 -21.79
CA THR A 15 -20.13 -11.38 -23.09
C THR A 15 -20.52 -10.21 -23.99
N GLN A 16 -21.77 -9.74 -23.90
CA GLN A 16 -22.31 -8.66 -24.73
C GLN A 16 -21.79 -7.26 -24.34
N CYS A 17 -21.30 -7.07 -23.10
CA CYS A 17 -20.81 -5.77 -22.61
C CYS A 17 -19.29 -5.70 -22.39
N GLY A 18 -18.53 -6.76 -22.72
CA GLY A 18 -17.07 -6.75 -22.69
C GLY A 18 -16.43 -6.70 -21.29
N ARG A 19 -17.16 -7.18 -20.28
CA ARG A 19 -16.66 -7.37 -18.90
C ARG A 19 -16.59 -8.87 -18.58
N ARG A 20 -15.57 -9.28 -17.85
CA ARG A 20 -15.40 -10.68 -17.43
C ARG A 20 -16.12 -10.95 -16.12
N ALA A 21 -16.94 -12.00 -16.11
CA ALA A 21 -17.37 -12.68 -14.89
C ALA A 21 -16.65 -14.03 -14.84
N VAL A 22 -15.71 -14.18 -13.91
CA VAL A 22 -14.81 -15.33 -13.78
C VAL A 22 -15.14 -16.10 -12.50
N GLY A 23 -15.59 -17.35 -12.61
CA GLY A 23 -15.87 -18.19 -11.45
C GLY A 23 -14.80 -19.25 -11.25
N TYR A 24 -14.19 -19.34 -10.06
CA TYR A 24 -13.40 -20.52 -9.68
C TYR A 24 -14.35 -21.63 -9.22
N PHE A 25 -14.15 -22.84 -9.74
CA PHE A 25 -14.89 -24.06 -9.38
C PHE A 25 -13.93 -25.10 -8.83
N THR A 26 -14.13 -25.52 -7.58
CA THR A 26 -13.13 -26.36 -6.91
C THR A 26 -13.22 -27.84 -7.31
N SER A 27 -12.07 -28.51 -7.32
CA SER A 27 -11.91 -29.92 -7.68
C SER A 27 -12.23 -30.87 -6.52
N TRP A 28 -12.43 -30.33 -5.31
CA TRP A 28 -12.73 -31.07 -4.09
C TRP A 28 -14.11 -30.76 -3.50
N GLY A 29 -14.76 -29.69 -3.97
CA GLY A 29 -16.09 -29.30 -3.53
C GLY A 29 -17.14 -30.38 -3.73
N SER A 30 -18.29 -30.20 -3.08
CA SER A 30 -19.40 -31.17 -3.10
C SER A 30 -20.56 -30.74 -4.02
N ARG A 31 -20.65 -29.46 -4.38
CA ARG A 31 -21.70 -28.94 -5.26
C ARG A 31 -21.33 -29.10 -6.72
N ASP A 32 -22.28 -29.56 -7.53
CA ASP A 32 -22.16 -29.67 -8.98
C ASP A 32 -22.27 -28.30 -9.66
N PHE A 33 -21.59 -28.15 -10.80
CA PHE A 33 -21.72 -26.97 -11.63
C PHE A 33 -23.05 -27.01 -12.42
N THR A 34 -23.76 -25.89 -12.55
CA THR A 34 -25.11 -25.87 -13.15
C THR A 34 -25.20 -25.04 -14.44
N ASP A 35 -26.23 -25.29 -15.24
CA ASP A 35 -26.54 -24.48 -16.43
C ASP A 35 -26.84 -23.01 -16.08
N ALA A 36 -27.43 -22.76 -14.91
CA ALA A 36 -27.71 -21.41 -14.43
C ALA A 36 -26.40 -20.64 -14.18
N GLN A 37 -25.43 -21.29 -13.53
CA GLN A 37 -24.09 -20.73 -13.32
C GLN A 37 -23.37 -20.50 -14.65
N ALA A 38 -23.37 -21.48 -15.55
CA ALA A 38 -22.75 -21.38 -16.87
C ALA A 38 -23.30 -20.22 -17.72
N SER A 39 -24.61 -19.96 -17.60
CA SER A 39 -25.28 -18.85 -18.29
C SER A 39 -24.87 -17.47 -17.76
N CYS A 40 -24.45 -17.38 -16.50
CA CYS A 40 -24.04 -16.14 -15.85
C CYS A 40 -22.56 -15.81 -16.09
N LEU A 41 -21.73 -16.83 -16.26
CA LEU A 41 -20.28 -16.69 -16.37
C LEU A 41 -19.82 -16.41 -17.81
N THR A 42 -18.66 -15.77 -17.90
CA THR A 42 -17.88 -15.66 -19.15
C THR A 42 -16.72 -16.64 -19.16
N HIS A 43 -16.14 -16.88 -17.99
CA HIS A 43 -15.04 -17.79 -17.78
C HIS A 43 -15.31 -18.62 -16.52
N VAL A 44 -14.95 -19.89 -16.56
CA VAL A 44 -14.89 -20.77 -15.40
C VAL A 44 -13.47 -21.32 -15.30
N ILE A 45 -12.89 -21.26 -14.10
CA ILE A 45 -11.54 -21.73 -13.81
C ILE A 45 -11.64 -22.95 -12.89
N PHE A 46 -11.24 -24.12 -13.37
CA PHE A 46 -11.21 -25.34 -12.58
C PHE A 46 -9.99 -25.35 -11.65
N ALA A 47 -10.22 -25.29 -10.34
CA ALA A 47 -9.20 -25.14 -9.30
C ALA A 47 -9.09 -26.42 -8.47
N PHE A 48 -7.98 -27.13 -8.36
CA PHE A 48 -6.70 -26.91 -9.04
C PHE A 48 -6.21 -28.21 -9.67
N PHE A 49 -5.42 -28.06 -10.72
CA PHE A 49 -4.52 -29.11 -11.17
C PHE A 49 -3.26 -29.08 -10.29
N HIS A 50 -2.73 -30.26 -9.99
CA HIS A 50 -1.54 -30.44 -9.17
C HIS A 50 -0.27 -30.32 -10.01
N THR A 51 0.74 -29.63 -9.48
CA THR A 51 2.06 -29.54 -10.10
C THR A 51 3.04 -30.42 -9.34
N SER A 52 3.72 -31.32 -10.04
CA SER A 52 4.71 -32.22 -9.45
C SER A 52 6.11 -31.58 -9.42
N PRO A 53 7.05 -32.05 -8.58
CA PRO A 53 8.41 -31.49 -8.49
C PRO A 53 9.22 -31.51 -9.80
N ASN A 54 8.84 -32.39 -10.74
CA ASN A 54 9.44 -32.50 -12.07
C ASN A 54 8.77 -31.61 -13.13
N GLY A 55 7.73 -30.84 -12.77
CA GLY A 55 6.96 -30.00 -13.69
C GLY A 55 5.73 -30.66 -14.32
N THR A 56 5.40 -31.93 -13.97
CA THR A 56 4.18 -32.56 -14.50
C THR A 56 2.92 -31.99 -13.85
N VAL A 57 1.96 -31.59 -14.69
CA VAL A 57 0.63 -31.09 -14.33
C VAL A 57 -0.40 -32.20 -14.51
N SER A 58 -1.20 -32.46 -13.47
CA SER A 58 -2.21 -33.54 -13.49
C SER A 58 -3.37 -33.26 -12.54
N LEU A 59 -4.48 -33.99 -12.69
CA LEU A 59 -5.55 -33.98 -11.69
C LEU A 59 -5.12 -34.78 -10.46
N LYS A 60 -5.55 -34.33 -9.28
CA LYS A 60 -5.20 -34.97 -8.00
C LYS A 60 -5.68 -36.41 -7.91
N ASP A 61 -6.93 -36.66 -8.29
CA ASP A 61 -7.59 -37.95 -8.11
C ASP A 61 -8.82 -38.12 -9.03
N GLY A 62 -9.52 -39.26 -8.87
CA GLY A 62 -10.74 -39.57 -9.61
C GLY A 62 -11.93 -38.66 -9.28
N GLN A 63 -12.00 -38.07 -8.08
CA GLN A 63 -13.05 -37.12 -7.73
C GLN A 63 -12.86 -35.84 -8.54
N ALA A 64 -11.64 -35.32 -8.60
CA ALA A 64 -11.30 -34.16 -9.42
C ALA A 64 -11.63 -34.41 -10.91
N LYS A 65 -11.32 -35.60 -11.42
CA LYS A 65 -11.67 -36.00 -12.79
C LYS A 65 -13.18 -36.03 -13.03
N ALA A 66 -13.95 -36.64 -12.13
CA ALA A 66 -15.40 -36.71 -12.24
C ALA A 66 -16.05 -35.31 -12.22
N ARG A 67 -15.57 -34.43 -11.33
CA ARG A 67 -16.04 -33.03 -11.28
C ARG A 67 -15.67 -32.25 -12.52
N LEU A 68 -14.48 -32.46 -13.08
CA LEU A 68 -14.10 -31.83 -14.34
C LEU A 68 -14.99 -32.30 -15.50
N ASP A 69 -15.29 -33.59 -15.57
CA ASP A 69 -16.17 -34.14 -16.60
C ASP A 69 -17.59 -33.56 -16.47
N GLN A 70 -18.09 -33.42 -15.25
CA GLN A 70 -19.38 -32.79 -14.94
C GLN A 70 -19.41 -31.32 -15.39
N LEU A 71 -18.36 -30.53 -15.07
CA LEU A 71 -18.20 -29.15 -15.54
C LEU A 71 -18.23 -29.08 -17.07
N LYS A 72 -17.43 -29.91 -17.75
CA LYS A 72 -17.34 -29.92 -19.22
C LYS A 72 -18.66 -30.33 -19.86
N GLN A 73 -19.39 -31.27 -19.28
CA GLN A 73 -20.71 -31.68 -19.76
C GLN A 73 -21.68 -30.50 -19.77
N VAL A 74 -21.70 -29.70 -18.69
CA VAL A 74 -22.52 -28.49 -18.62
C VAL A 74 -22.01 -27.46 -19.62
N ALA A 75 -20.72 -27.12 -19.59
CA ALA A 75 -20.13 -26.10 -20.45
C ALA A 75 -20.30 -26.38 -21.95
N SER A 76 -20.38 -27.64 -22.37
CA SER A 76 -20.67 -28.02 -23.76
C SER A 76 -21.99 -27.46 -24.32
N ARG A 77 -22.92 -27.09 -23.43
CA ARG A 77 -24.23 -26.49 -23.76
C ARG A 77 -24.19 -24.94 -23.78
N HIS A 78 -23.06 -24.34 -23.42
CA HIS A 78 -22.86 -22.89 -23.26
C HIS A 78 -21.65 -22.42 -24.07
N ALA A 79 -21.83 -22.28 -25.38
CA ALA A 79 -20.74 -21.98 -26.32
C ALA A 79 -19.98 -20.66 -26.06
N HIS A 80 -20.55 -19.73 -25.28
CA HIS A 80 -19.88 -18.49 -24.87
C HIS A 80 -18.89 -18.67 -23.72
N LEU A 81 -19.04 -19.73 -22.91
CA LEU A 81 -18.27 -19.95 -21.70
C LEU A 81 -16.85 -20.43 -22.04
N LYS A 82 -15.84 -19.72 -21.56
CA LYS A 82 -14.44 -20.16 -21.65
C LYS A 82 -14.05 -20.99 -20.44
N ILE A 83 -13.46 -22.15 -20.66
CA ILE A 83 -13.02 -23.07 -19.59
C ILE A 83 -11.51 -22.97 -19.46
N LEU A 84 -11.03 -22.53 -18.31
CA LEU A 84 -9.61 -22.58 -17.95
C LEU A 84 -9.43 -23.57 -16.80
N TYR A 85 -8.19 -23.99 -16.56
CA TYR A 85 -7.81 -24.63 -15.31
C TYR A 85 -6.70 -23.83 -14.63
N ALA A 86 -6.69 -23.86 -13.31
CA ALA A 86 -5.64 -23.24 -12.51
C ALA A 86 -4.61 -24.28 -12.07
N ILE A 87 -3.34 -23.89 -12.10
CA ILE A 87 -2.26 -24.59 -11.38
C ILE A 87 -1.75 -23.72 -10.26
N GLY A 88 -1.36 -24.34 -9.15
CA GLY A 88 -0.94 -23.62 -7.96
C GLY A 88 -2.01 -23.57 -6.88
N GLY A 89 -2.21 -22.38 -6.33
CA GLY A 89 -2.98 -22.11 -5.12
C GLY A 89 -2.14 -22.27 -3.85
N TRP A 90 -2.71 -21.87 -2.72
CA TRP A 90 -2.06 -21.85 -1.41
C TRP A 90 -1.22 -23.10 -1.05
N GLU A 91 -1.76 -24.30 -1.25
CA GLU A 91 -1.12 -25.57 -0.88
C GLU A 91 -0.28 -26.23 -1.99
N ASN A 92 -0.32 -25.70 -3.23
CA ASN A 92 0.25 -26.37 -4.41
C ASN A 92 1.15 -25.40 -5.22
N SER A 93 1.64 -24.35 -4.55
CA SER A 93 2.62 -23.40 -5.08
C SER A 93 4.08 -23.75 -4.76
N GLU A 94 4.33 -24.81 -3.99
CA GLU A 94 5.64 -25.15 -3.42
C GLU A 94 6.77 -25.35 -4.45
N TYR A 95 6.45 -25.75 -5.68
CA TYR A 95 7.45 -26.03 -6.71
C TYR A 95 7.67 -24.89 -7.71
N PHE A 96 6.89 -23.81 -7.68
CA PHE A 96 7.01 -22.76 -8.72
C PHE A 96 8.39 -22.12 -8.74
N SER A 97 8.95 -21.74 -7.59
CA SER A 97 10.28 -21.12 -7.52
C SER A 97 11.35 -22.03 -8.14
N LEU A 98 11.33 -23.31 -7.77
CA LEU A 98 12.25 -24.34 -8.28
C LEU A 98 12.09 -24.56 -9.79
N LEU A 99 10.85 -24.66 -10.27
CA LEU A 99 10.56 -24.97 -11.68
C LEU A 99 10.80 -23.78 -12.59
N ALA A 100 10.52 -22.56 -12.13
CA ALA A 100 10.68 -21.35 -12.93
C ALA A 100 12.15 -20.91 -13.05
N ALA A 101 12.98 -21.21 -12.03
CA ALA A 101 14.39 -20.79 -12.00
C ALA A 101 15.30 -21.51 -13.01
N ASP A 102 14.98 -22.74 -13.41
CA ASP A 102 15.79 -23.54 -14.33
C ASP A 102 15.09 -23.68 -15.69
N GLU A 103 15.77 -23.32 -16.78
CA GLU A 103 15.20 -23.32 -18.14
C GLU A 103 14.66 -24.70 -18.55
N MET A 104 15.38 -25.78 -18.24
CA MET A 104 14.96 -27.12 -18.62
C MET A 104 13.73 -27.59 -17.83
N ARG A 105 13.68 -27.28 -16.52
CA ARG A 105 12.50 -27.58 -15.68
C ARG A 105 11.30 -26.75 -16.08
N ARG A 106 11.52 -25.47 -16.39
CA ARG A 106 10.47 -24.55 -16.84
C ARG A 106 9.86 -25.02 -18.16
N GLU A 107 10.68 -25.48 -19.10
CA GLU A 107 10.20 -26.08 -20.35
C GLU A 107 9.36 -27.35 -20.11
N VAL A 108 9.75 -28.22 -19.16
CA VAL A 108 8.94 -29.40 -18.81
C VAL A 108 7.57 -28.98 -18.26
N LEU A 109 7.54 -27.99 -17.36
CA LEU A 109 6.29 -27.44 -16.84
C LEU A 109 5.41 -26.87 -17.96
N ILE A 110 5.97 -26.00 -18.80
CA ILE A 110 5.26 -25.36 -19.93
C ILE A 110 4.68 -26.41 -20.89
N ARG A 111 5.45 -27.44 -21.22
CA ARG A 111 4.97 -28.55 -22.05
C ARG A 111 3.86 -29.33 -21.38
N SER A 112 3.94 -29.56 -20.07
CA SER A 112 2.88 -30.26 -19.34
C SER A 112 1.60 -29.44 -19.26
N ILE A 113 1.70 -28.12 -19.12
CA ILE A 113 0.56 -27.20 -19.22
C ILE A 113 -0.08 -27.30 -20.61
N ALA A 114 0.72 -27.16 -21.67
CA ALA A 114 0.23 -27.29 -23.04
C ALA A 114 -0.43 -28.65 -23.31
N HIS A 115 0.11 -29.73 -22.75
CA HIS A 115 -0.46 -31.07 -22.86
C HIS A 115 -1.83 -31.17 -22.19
N ALA A 116 -1.97 -30.69 -20.95
CA ALA A 116 -3.25 -30.71 -20.24
C ALA A 116 -4.32 -29.86 -20.94
N LEU A 117 -3.96 -28.70 -21.51
CA LEU A 117 -4.88 -27.90 -22.32
C LEU A 117 -5.47 -28.71 -23.50
N ASP A 118 -4.63 -29.46 -24.20
CA ASP A 118 -5.02 -30.28 -25.34
C ASP A 118 -5.82 -31.52 -24.91
N GLU A 119 -5.33 -32.26 -23.91
CA GLU A 119 -5.96 -33.47 -23.37
C GLU A 119 -7.39 -33.19 -22.89
N TYR A 120 -7.57 -32.11 -22.12
CA TYR A 120 -8.85 -31.76 -21.55
C TYR A 120 -9.65 -30.78 -22.42
N GLY A 121 -9.15 -30.36 -23.58
CA GLY A 121 -9.89 -29.48 -24.51
C GLY A 121 -10.28 -28.13 -23.89
N MET A 122 -9.36 -27.53 -23.15
CA MET A 122 -9.56 -26.28 -22.41
C MET A 122 -9.21 -25.04 -23.25
N ASP A 123 -9.74 -23.89 -22.88
CA ASP A 123 -9.52 -22.62 -23.56
C ASP A 123 -8.30 -21.84 -23.04
N GLY A 124 -7.76 -22.21 -21.88
CA GLY A 124 -6.59 -21.54 -21.31
C GLY A 124 -6.19 -22.04 -19.93
N VAL A 125 -5.18 -21.39 -19.37
CA VAL A 125 -4.60 -21.74 -18.07
C VAL A 125 -4.51 -20.49 -17.19
N ASP A 126 -4.75 -20.67 -15.90
CA ASP A 126 -4.54 -19.67 -14.85
C ASP A 126 -3.34 -20.08 -13.99
N ILE A 127 -2.38 -19.17 -13.81
CA ILE A 127 -1.20 -19.41 -12.97
C ILE A 127 -1.43 -18.76 -11.60
N ASP A 128 -1.57 -19.59 -10.57
CA ASP A 128 -1.82 -19.14 -9.20
C ASP A 128 -0.61 -19.44 -8.31
N TRP A 129 0.48 -18.68 -8.50
CA TRP A 129 1.68 -18.79 -7.67
C TRP A 129 1.54 -17.94 -6.42
N GLU A 130 1.42 -18.61 -5.26
CA GLU A 130 1.27 -17.99 -3.95
C GLU A 130 2.48 -18.23 -3.01
N TYR A 131 3.47 -17.35 -2.92
CA TYR A 131 3.72 -16.15 -3.75
C TYR A 131 5.19 -16.06 -4.18
N PRO A 132 5.50 -15.49 -5.37
CA PRO A 132 6.88 -15.22 -5.78
C PRO A 132 7.62 -14.34 -4.77
N VAL A 133 8.88 -14.64 -4.48
CA VAL A 133 9.76 -13.91 -3.55
C VAL A 133 9.35 -14.01 -2.08
N THR A 134 8.18 -13.48 -1.71
CA THR A 134 7.77 -13.42 -0.30
C THR A 134 7.39 -14.78 0.27
N GLY A 135 7.12 -15.75 -0.61
CA GLY A 135 6.60 -17.04 -0.21
C GLY A 135 5.16 -16.98 0.27
N GLY A 136 4.61 -18.16 0.51
CA GLY A 136 3.28 -18.41 1.07
C GLY A 136 3.38 -19.57 2.05
N SER A 137 2.92 -20.75 1.64
CA SER A 137 3.18 -22.00 2.38
C SER A 137 4.67 -22.34 2.44
N GLN A 138 5.43 -21.98 1.41
CA GLN A 138 6.89 -22.13 1.31
C GLN A 138 7.56 -20.78 1.08
N GLU A 139 8.82 -20.62 1.51
CA GLU A 139 9.62 -19.43 1.24
C GLU A 139 9.95 -19.29 -0.26
N GLY A 140 10.01 -18.05 -0.75
CA GLY A 140 10.42 -17.73 -2.12
C GLY A 140 11.86 -17.23 -2.22
N ASP A 141 12.32 -16.99 -3.45
CA ASP A 141 13.63 -16.42 -3.75
C ASP A 141 13.48 -15.04 -4.43
N PRO A 142 14.32 -14.03 -4.12
CA PRO A 142 14.33 -12.76 -4.85
C PRO A 142 14.33 -12.86 -6.40
N VAL A 143 14.93 -13.91 -6.98
CA VAL A 143 14.94 -14.10 -8.45
C VAL A 143 13.58 -14.50 -9.02
N ASP A 144 12.64 -14.97 -8.18
CA ASP A 144 11.30 -15.41 -8.58
C ASP A 144 10.55 -14.35 -9.38
N ARG A 145 10.75 -13.07 -9.04
CA ARG A 145 10.12 -11.95 -9.74
C ARG A 145 10.38 -12.00 -11.25
N ASN A 146 11.63 -12.26 -11.64
CA ASN A 146 12.02 -12.31 -13.05
C ASN A 146 11.68 -13.68 -13.67
N ASN A 147 11.89 -14.75 -12.91
CA ASN A 147 11.55 -16.11 -13.34
C ASN A 147 10.06 -16.25 -13.67
N TYR A 148 9.19 -15.55 -12.95
CA TYR A 148 7.76 -15.55 -13.24
C TYR A 148 7.44 -14.88 -14.59
N VAL A 149 8.15 -13.80 -14.92
CA VAL A 149 8.03 -13.15 -16.24
C VAL A 149 8.51 -14.11 -17.34
N ASP A 150 9.63 -14.80 -17.14
CA ASP A 150 10.14 -15.77 -18.11
C ASP A 150 9.18 -16.95 -18.30
N LEU A 151 8.60 -17.46 -17.22
CA LEU A 151 7.56 -18.50 -17.28
C LEU A 151 6.38 -18.06 -18.14
N LEU A 152 5.79 -16.88 -17.90
CA LEU A 152 4.66 -16.42 -18.71
C LEU A 152 5.04 -16.12 -20.16
N ARG A 153 6.24 -15.56 -20.39
CA ARG A 153 6.76 -15.27 -21.74
C ARG A 153 6.89 -16.54 -22.57
N GLU A 154 7.52 -17.57 -22.01
CA GLU A 154 7.75 -18.84 -22.70
C GLU A 154 6.47 -19.66 -22.84
N LEU A 155 5.62 -19.67 -21.80
CA LEU A 155 4.29 -20.24 -21.88
C LEU A 155 3.48 -19.62 -23.02
N ARG A 156 3.50 -18.29 -23.16
CA ARG A 156 2.81 -17.60 -24.26
C ARG A 156 3.26 -18.09 -25.63
N SER A 157 4.57 -18.20 -25.85
CA SER A 157 5.13 -18.74 -27.10
C SER A 157 4.66 -20.17 -27.36
N ARG A 158 4.74 -21.05 -26.35
CA ARG A 158 4.30 -22.44 -26.50
C ARG A 158 2.81 -22.56 -26.81
N LEU A 159 1.96 -21.74 -26.19
CA LEU A 159 0.52 -21.76 -26.46
C LEU A 159 0.18 -21.18 -27.84
N ASP A 160 0.93 -20.20 -28.34
CA ASP A 160 0.77 -19.69 -29.70
C ASP A 160 1.24 -20.73 -30.75
N GLU A 161 2.22 -21.56 -30.43
CA GLU A 161 2.58 -22.77 -31.21
C GLU A 161 1.47 -23.81 -31.19
N LEU A 162 0.95 -24.17 -30.01
CA LEU A 162 -0.13 -25.14 -29.87
C LEU A 162 -1.36 -24.71 -30.67
N GLN A 163 -1.70 -23.41 -30.62
CA GLN A 163 -2.81 -22.86 -31.39
C GLN A 163 -2.64 -23.12 -32.90
N ARG A 164 -1.43 -22.93 -33.44
CA ARG A 164 -1.12 -23.21 -34.86
C ARG A 164 -1.16 -24.70 -35.18
N GLU A 165 -0.58 -25.53 -34.31
CA GLU A 165 -0.58 -27.00 -34.43
C GLU A 165 -2.01 -27.55 -34.52
N LYS A 166 -2.90 -27.02 -33.69
CA LYS A 166 -4.31 -27.45 -33.59
C LYS A 166 -5.24 -26.71 -34.54
N ARG A 167 -4.73 -25.76 -35.32
CA ARG A 167 -5.51 -24.88 -36.22
C ARG A 167 -6.70 -24.23 -35.51
N ARG A 168 -6.50 -23.86 -34.26
CA ARG A 168 -7.53 -23.27 -33.40
C ARG A 168 -7.74 -21.81 -33.79
N ALA A 169 -9.01 -21.43 -34.01
CA ALA A 169 -9.37 -20.05 -34.36
C ALA A 169 -9.14 -19.09 -33.17
N ASP A 170 -9.61 -19.49 -31.99
CA ASP A 170 -9.46 -18.71 -30.77
C ASP A 170 -8.08 -18.88 -30.16
N ARG A 171 -7.51 -17.78 -29.65
CA ARG A 171 -6.28 -17.82 -28.86
C ARG A 171 -6.49 -18.60 -27.56
N TYR A 172 -5.51 -19.40 -27.16
CA TYR A 172 -5.47 -19.93 -25.79
C TYR A 172 -5.23 -18.78 -24.81
N LEU A 173 -6.02 -18.73 -23.74
CA LEU A 173 -5.95 -17.70 -22.72
C LEU A 173 -4.87 -18.03 -21.68
N ILE A 174 -4.19 -16.99 -21.21
CA ILE A 174 -3.34 -17.05 -20.01
C ILE A 174 -3.87 -16.01 -19.04
N SER A 175 -4.25 -16.44 -17.83
CA SER A 175 -4.46 -15.56 -16.70
C SER A 175 -3.54 -15.90 -15.55
N PHE A 176 -3.50 -15.04 -14.55
CA PHE A 176 -2.86 -15.37 -13.29
C PHE A 176 -3.63 -14.77 -12.12
N ALA A 177 -3.54 -15.43 -10.98
CA ALA A 177 -4.02 -14.88 -9.72
C ALA A 177 -2.99 -13.92 -9.13
N GLY A 178 -3.46 -12.77 -8.66
CA GLY A 178 -2.63 -11.71 -8.12
C GLY A 178 -2.92 -11.44 -6.65
N ALA A 179 -1.89 -11.21 -5.84
CA ALA A 179 -2.04 -10.97 -4.40
C ALA A 179 -2.81 -9.68 -4.06
N ALA A 180 -3.48 -9.65 -2.90
CA ALA A 180 -4.13 -8.45 -2.38
C ALA A 180 -3.12 -7.36 -1.98
N GLY A 181 -2.07 -7.76 -1.28
CA GLY A 181 -1.19 -6.87 -0.53
C GLY A 181 -0.03 -6.29 -1.32
N GLN A 182 0.19 -4.98 -1.24
CA GLN A 182 1.36 -4.34 -1.86
C GLN A 182 2.70 -4.90 -1.35
N TRP A 183 2.75 -5.44 -0.13
CA TRP A 183 3.95 -6.06 0.43
C TRP A 183 4.36 -7.35 -0.30
N VAL A 184 3.41 -8.05 -0.93
CA VAL A 184 3.67 -9.19 -1.82
C VAL A 184 3.90 -8.70 -3.26
N LEU A 185 3.06 -7.77 -3.74
CA LEU A 185 3.11 -7.31 -5.12
C LEU A 185 4.41 -6.59 -5.47
N LYS A 186 4.87 -5.67 -4.62
CA LYS A 186 6.06 -4.86 -4.87
C LYS A 186 7.32 -5.71 -5.10
N PRO A 187 7.66 -6.70 -4.26
CA PRO A 187 8.80 -7.59 -4.52
C PRO A 187 8.50 -8.66 -5.57
N GLY A 188 7.34 -9.31 -5.52
CA GLY A 188 7.09 -10.54 -6.30
C GLY A 188 6.57 -10.35 -7.73
N PHE A 189 5.92 -9.23 -8.05
CA PHE A 189 5.17 -9.09 -9.31
C PHE A 189 5.67 -7.93 -10.18
N ASP A 190 6.24 -8.26 -11.34
CA ASP A 190 6.40 -7.31 -12.44
C ASP A 190 5.12 -7.25 -13.29
N LEU A 191 4.11 -6.55 -12.79
CA LEU A 191 2.77 -6.52 -13.38
C LEU A 191 2.78 -6.11 -14.86
N ILE A 192 3.64 -5.16 -15.24
CA ILE A 192 3.72 -4.68 -16.63
C ILE A 192 4.21 -5.80 -17.53
N ASN A 193 5.29 -6.50 -17.17
CA ASN A 193 5.85 -7.55 -18.01
C ASN A 193 5.02 -8.85 -17.95
N LEU A 194 4.42 -9.19 -16.80
CA LEU A 194 3.48 -10.31 -16.70
C LEU A 194 2.27 -10.13 -17.62
N LEU A 195 1.62 -8.95 -17.59
CA LEU A 195 0.43 -8.67 -18.42
C LEU A 195 0.73 -8.35 -19.90
N ARG A 196 2.00 -8.34 -20.32
CA ARG A 196 2.33 -8.45 -21.76
C ARG A 196 2.08 -9.86 -22.29
N HIS A 197 2.20 -10.87 -21.43
CA HIS A 197 2.09 -12.27 -21.79
C HIS A 197 0.78 -12.91 -21.33
N ALA A 198 0.14 -12.36 -20.30
CA ALA A 198 -1.19 -12.73 -19.86
C ALA A 198 -2.30 -11.83 -20.44
N ASP A 199 -3.48 -12.41 -20.60
CA ASP A 199 -4.69 -11.77 -21.10
C ASP A 199 -5.39 -10.94 -20.01
N PHE A 200 -5.40 -11.42 -18.77
CA PHE A 200 -5.92 -10.70 -17.60
C PHE A 200 -5.36 -11.23 -16.27
N VAL A 201 -5.53 -10.45 -15.20
CA VAL A 201 -5.21 -10.83 -13.83
C VAL A 201 -6.50 -10.97 -13.00
N ASN A 202 -6.58 -12.06 -12.25
CA ASN A 202 -7.60 -12.31 -11.23
C ASN A 202 -7.06 -11.86 -9.88
N VAL A 203 -7.42 -10.66 -9.43
CA VAL A 203 -6.87 -10.12 -8.18
C VAL A 203 -7.61 -10.75 -7.02
N MET A 204 -6.88 -11.44 -6.14
CA MET A 204 -7.40 -12.02 -4.90
C MET A 204 -7.61 -10.93 -3.86
N SER A 205 -8.49 -9.96 -4.16
CA SER A 205 -8.81 -8.82 -3.30
C SER A 205 -9.71 -9.22 -2.13
N TYR A 206 -9.28 -10.23 -1.39
CA TYR A 206 -9.90 -10.80 -0.21
C TYR A 206 -8.80 -11.33 0.74
N ASP A 207 -9.20 -11.90 1.87
CA ASP A 207 -8.31 -12.34 2.95
C ASP A 207 -7.42 -11.24 3.55
N TYR A 208 -7.90 -10.00 3.57
CA TYR A 208 -7.23 -8.90 4.28
C TYR A 208 -7.17 -9.16 5.79
N PHE A 209 -8.17 -9.87 6.34
CA PHE A 209 -8.28 -10.20 7.75
C PHE A 209 -8.63 -11.69 7.91
N GLY A 210 -7.99 -12.35 8.86
CA GLY A 210 -8.28 -13.73 9.28
C GLY A 210 -7.59 -14.08 10.59
N ALA A 211 -8.02 -15.17 11.24
CA ALA A 211 -7.47 -15.67 12.49
C ALA A 211 -6.13 -16.42 12.27
N TRP A 212 -5.16 -15.75 11.65
CA TRP A 212 -3.88 -16.34 11.27
C TRP A 212 -2.97 -16.57 12.47
N LYS A 213 -2.03 -17.50 12.35
CA LYS A 213 -0.95 -17.68 13.34
C LYS A 213 0.13 -16.57 13.20
N SER A 214 -0.22 -15.35 13.57
CA SER A 214 0.67 -14.19 13.64
C SER A 214 0.03 -13.09 14.49
N LYS A 215 0.82 -12.12 14.97
CA LYS A 215 0.28 -10.95 15.71
C LYS A 215 -0.86 -10.22 14.98
N TRP A 216 -0.89 -10.29 13.65
CA TRP A 216 -1.93 -9.67 12.82
C TRP A 216 -3.25 -10.43 12.86
N GLY A 217 -3.23 -11.74 13.17
CA GLY A 217 -4.42 -12.55 13.34
C GLY A 217 -5.30 -12.16 14.52
N ALA A 218 -4.77 -11.33 15.44
CA ALA A 218 -5.53 -10.75 16.54
C ALA A 218 -6.59 -9.76 16.05
N PHE A 219 -6.36 -9.05 14.94
CA PHE A 219 -7.25 -7.97 14.51
C PHE A 219 -8.40 -8.55 13.70
N THR A 220 -9.62 -8.40 14.20
CA THR A 220 -10.80 -8.90 13.50
C THR A 220 -11.14 -8.00 12.32
N GLY A 221 -11.79 -8.57 11.30
CA GLY A 221 -12.26 -7.80 10.17
C GLY A 221 -12.93 -8.65 9.09
N PRO A 222 -13.58 -8.02 8.11
CA PRO A 222 -14.16 -8.70 6.95
C PRO A 222 -13.07 -9.25 6.03
N PRO A 223 -13.34 -10.33 5.27
CA PRO A 223 -12.37 -10.87 4.32
C PRO A 223 -12.04 -9.87 3.20
N ALA A 224 -12.99 -9.03 2.77
CA ALA A 224 -12.83 -8.16 1.60
C ALA A 224 -13.51 -6.79 1.76
N PRO A 225 -13.10 -5.95 2.73
CA PRO A 225 -13.65 -4.61 2.89
C PRO A 225 -13.40 -3.79 1.63
N LEU A 226 -14.44 -3.11 1.12
CA LEU A 226 -14.32 -2.34 -0.12
C LEU A 226 -13.43 -1.11 0.06
N HIS A 227 -13.62 -0.40 1.17
CA HIS A 227 -12.91 0.84 1.48
C HIS A 227 -12.20 0.76 2.84
N PHE A 228 -11.21 1.63 3.02
CA PHE A 228 -10.59 1.84 4.32
C PHE A 228 -11.62 2.38 5.32
N ALA A 229 -11.77 1.66 6.43
CA ALA A 229 -12.53 2.11 7.58
C ALA A 229 -12.00 1.54 8.91
N SER A 230 -10.77 1.00 8.90
CA SER A 230 -10.16 0.42 10.09
C SER A 230 -9.74 1.51 11.09
N PRO A 231 -9.59 1.17 12.38
CA PRO A 231 -9.24 2.12 13.43
C PRO A 231 -7.93 2.87 13.19
N LYS A 232 -7.76 4.01 13.86
CA LYS A 232 -6.52 4.79 13.85
C LYS A 232 -5.30 3.91 14.15
N GLY A 233 -4.21 4.15 13.42
CA GLY A 233 -2.98 3.36 13.50
C GLY A 233 -2.98 2.08 12.65
N SER A 234 -4.10 1.73 12.00
CA SER A 234 -4.15 0.69 10.99
C SER A 234 -3.59 1.18 9.65
N SER A 235 -3.04 0.26 8.86
CA SER A 235 -2.68 0.55 7.46
C SER A 235 -3.93 0.91 6.66
N GLY A 236 -3.89 2.03 5.92
CA GLY A 236 -4.97 2.42 5.02
C GLY A 236 -5.12 1.52 3.79
N LYS A 237 -4.24 0.54 3.62
CA LYS A 237 -4.13 -0.26 2.38
C LYS A 237 -4.73 -1.66 2.47
N MET A 238 -5.33 -2.02 3.61
CA MET A 238 -5.95 -3.34 3.83
C MET A 238 -7.40 -3.38 3.34
N ASN A 239 -7.64 -3.03 2.07
CA ASN A 239 -8.97 -3.01 1.46
C ASN A 239 -8.90 -3.12 -0.07
N VAL A 240 -10.02 -3.52 -0.66
CA VAL A 240 -10.17 -3.71 -2.11
C VAL A 240 -9.81 -2.46 -2.89
N HIS A 241 -10.26 -1.27 -2.47
CA HIS A 241 -9.98 -0.04 -3.20
C HIS A 241 -8.47 0.23 -3.35
N ALA A 242 -7.71 0.14 -2.26
CA ALA A 242 -6.27 0.37 -2.28
C ALA A 242 -5.53 -0.64 -3.19
N THR A 243 -5.94 -1.90 -3.18
CA THR A 243 -5.39 -2.94 -4.04
C THR A 243 -5.71 -2.68 -5.51
N MET A 244 -6.99 -2.44 -5.85
CA MET A 244 -7.39 -2.19 -7.24
C MET A 244 -6.75 -0.92 -7.81
N LYS A 245 -6.64 0.14 -6.99
CA LYS A 245 -5.91 1.37 -7.33
C LYS A 245 -4.45 1.06 -7.64
N TYR A 246 -3.78 0.26 -6.82
CA TYR A 246 -2.38 -0.10 -7.04
C TYR A 246 -2.18 -0.79 -8.40
N TYR A 247 -2.95 -1.83 -8.71
CA TYR A 247 -2.86 -2.50 -10.02
C TYR A 247 -3.11 -1.53 -11.17
N ALA A 248 -4.19 -0.75 -11.10
CA ALA A 248 -4.56 0.17 -12.17
C ALA A 248 -3.51 1.27 -12.39
N CYS A 249 -2.89 1.77 -11.33
CA CYS A 249 -1.82 2.77 -11.41
C CYS A 249 -0.51 2.21 -11.94
N GLN A 250 -0.13 0.99 -11.54
CA GLN A 250 1.06 0.33 -12.11
C GLN A 250 0.89 0.03 -13.60
N LEU A 251 -0.31 -0.39 -14.00
CA LEU A 251 -0.61 -0.75 -15.39
C LEU A 251 -1.01 0.43 -16.27
N LYS A 252 -1.34 1.57 -15.66
CA LYS A 252 -1.98 2.72 -16.31
C LYS A 252 -3.24 2.33 -17.10
N SER A 253 -3.93 1.29 -16.64
CA SER A 253 -5.13 0.72 -17.26
C SER A 253 -5.86 -0.17 -16.27
N SER A 254 -7.19 -0.22 -16.37
CA SER A 254 -8.06 -1.10 -15.59
C SER A 254 -8.58 -2.31 -16.38
N ASP A 255 -8.34 -2.36 -17.70
CA ASP A 255 -9.05 -3.26 -18.62
C ASP A 255 -8.73 -4.74 -18.45
N LYS A 256 -7.54 -5.06 -17.94
CA LYS A 256 -7.06 -6.43 -17.72
C LYS A 256 -7.22 -6.90 -16.28
N ILE A 257 -7.86 -6.11 -15.41
CA ILE A 257 -7.93 -6.40 -13.97
C ILE A 257 -9.32 -6.89 -13.60
N ASN A 258 -9.40 -8.07 -12.97
CA ASN A 258 -10.65 -8.59 -12.40
C ASN A 258 -10.57 -8.48 -10.87
N MET A 259 -11.56 -7.85 -10.25
CA MET A 259 -11.65 -7.73 -8.79
C MET A 259 -12.20 -9.01 -8.17
N GLY A 260 -11.55 -9.54 -7.15
CA GLY A 260 -11.93 -10.74 -6.42
C GLY A 260 -13.07 -10.51 -5.41
N ILE A 261 -14.02 -11.44 -5.37
CA ILE A 261 -15.16 -11.47 -4.45
C ILE A 261 -15.20 -12.86 -3.77
N PRO A 262 -15.04 -12.93 -2.44
CA PRO A 262 -15.08 -14.18 -1.70
C PRO A 262 -16.53 -14.63 -1.45
N PHE A 263 -16.88 -15.87 -1.77
CA PHE A 263 -18.16 -16.51 -1.48
C PHE A 263 -18.12 -17.27 -0.15
N TYR A 264 -17.42 -16.68 0.82
CA TYR A 264 -17.22 -17.22 2.16
C TYR A 264 -17.03 -16.07 3.16
N GLY A 265 -17.16 -16.39 4.44
CA GLY A 265 -16.81 -15.53 5.57
C GLY A 265 -15.56 -15.99 6.29
N ARG A 266 -14.92 -15.06 7.01
CA ARG A 266 -13.85 -15.31 7.99
C ARG A 266 -14.41 -15.06 9.38
N PHE A 267 -14.05 -15.88 10.36
CA PHE A 267 -14.51 -15.71 11.73
C PHE A 267 -13.40 -15.89 12.77
N TRP A 268 -13.64 -15.30 13.94
CA TRP A 268 -12.84 -15.39 15.15
C TRP A 268 -13.74 -15.76 16.32
N ARG A 269 -13.22 -16.54 17.25
CA ARG A 269 -13.77 -16.71 18.60
C ARG A 269 -12.87 -16.02 19.61
N ARG A 270 -13.33 -15.96 20.87
CA ARG A 270 -12.60 -15.30 21.97
C ARG A 270 -12.25 -13.84 21.65
N VAL A 271 -13.20 -13.14 21.05
CA VAL A 271 -13.02 -11.75 20.69
C VAL A 271 -13.28 -10.85 21.90
N GLY A 272 -12.31 -9.99 22.20
CA GLY A 272 -12.39 -8.96 23.23
C GLY A 272 -13.11 -7.71 22.75
N ASP A 273 -12.90 -6.59 23.45
CA ASP A 273 -13.64 -5.35 23.24
C ASP A 273 -13.32 -4.65 21.91
N ALA A 274 -14.23 -3.75 21.52
CA ALA A 274 -14.08 -2.87 20.37
C ALA A 274 -12.84 -1.98 20.51
N MET A 275 -12.12 -1.78 19.40
CA MET A 275 -10.92 -0.95 19.35
C MET A 275 -11.25 0.54 19.43
N GLU A 276 -12.40 0.96 18.89
CA GLU A 276 -12.92 2.33 18.97
C GLU A 276 -14.36 2.31 19.47
N GLY A 277 -14.71 3.27 20.32
CA GLY A 277 -16.04 3.35 20.93
C GLY A 277 -17.13 3.58 19.87
N GLY A 278 -17.95 2.56 19.62
CA GLY A 278 -19.12 2.62 18.73
C GLY A 278 -19.01 1.75 17.47
N ASP A 279 -17.82 1.28 17.11
CA ASP A 279 -17.62 0.36 16.00
C ASP A 279 -17.33 -1.06 16.51
N GLU A 280 -18.28 -1.96 16.33
CA GLU A 280 -18.18 -3.33 16.83
C GLU A 280 -17.51 -4.31 15.86
N MET A 281 -17.19 -3.88 14.63
CA MET A 281 -16.53 -4.73 13.64
C MET A 281 -15.04 -4.91 13.95
N TRP A 282 -14.39 -3.84 14.42
CA TRP A 282 -12.97 -3.83 14.72
C TRP A 282 -12.72 -4.12 16.19
N ARG A 283 -12.30 -5.35 16.46
CA ARG A 283 -12.02 -5.88 17.80
C ARG A 283 -10.67 -6.60 17.78
N LYS A 284 -10.20 -6.98 18.97
CA LYS A 284 -9.03 -7.86 19.12
C LYS A 284 -9.45 -9.23 19.64
N ALA A 285 -9.10 -10.28 18.92
CA ALA A 285 -9.15 -11.64 19.42
C ALA A 285 -8.04 -11.88 20.45
N GLU A 286 -8.36 -12.64 21.48
CA GLU A 286 -7.39 -13.11 22.46
C GLU A 286 -6.69 -14.36 21.92
N SER A 287 -5.38 -14.49 22.20
CA SER A 287 -4.62 -15.67 21.82
C SER A 287 -5.11 -16.91 22.58
N ILE A 288 -5.06 -18.07 21.92
CA ILE A 288 -5.28 -19.38 22.55
C ILE A 288 -4.33 -19.52 23.76
N GLU A 289 -4.87 -19.97 24.90
CA GLU A 289 -4.06 -20.20 26.10
C GLU A 289 -2.87 -21.10 25.74
N GLU A 290 -1.68 -20.79 26.29
CA GLU A 290 -0.43 -21.51 26.05
C GLU A 290 0.20 -21.35 24.65
N LYS A 291 -0.43 -20.60 23.71
CA LYS A 291 0.13 -20.36 22.37
C LYS A 291 0.06 -18.89 21.96
N GLU A 292 1.18 -18.18 22.13
CA GLU A 292 1.30 -16.80 21.70
C GLU A 292 1.05 -16.65 20.19
N ASN A 293 0.31 -15.61 19.79
CA ASN A 293 -0.01 -15.30 18.39
C ASN A 293 -0.79 -16.39 17.61
N GLU A 294 -1.49 -17.29 18.31
CA GLU A 294 -2.43 -18.24 17.71
C GLU A 294 -3.87 -17.88 18.13
N PHE A 295 -4.80 -17.80 17.18
CA PHE A 295 -6.16 -17.32 17.42
C PHE A 295 -7.18 -18.37 16.98
N GLU A 296 -8.27 -18.49 17.72
CA GLU A 296 -9.35 -19.40 17.36
C GLU A 296 -10.23 -18.76 16.28
N GLY A 297 -10.40 -19.44 15.15
CA GLY A 297 -11.17 -18.92 14.03
C GLY A 297 -11.10 -19.82 12.80
N GLY A 298 -11.58 -19.31 11.68
CA GLY A 298 -11.59 -20.07 10.43
C GLY A 298 -12.32 -19.37 9.31
N HIS A 299 -12.77 -20.16 8.34
CA HIS A 299 -13.63 -19.73 7.24
C HIS A 299 -14.94 -20.51 7.24
N VAL A 300 -15.97 -19.93 6.62
CA VAL A 300 -17.29 -20.56 6.45
C VAL A 300 -17.80 -20.23 5.06
N GLU A 301 -18.12 -21.25 4.26
CA GLU A 301 -18.72 -21.06 2.93
C GLU A 301 -20.09 -20.38 3.06
N TRP A 302 -20.46 -19.54 2.09
CA TRP A 302 -21.74 -18.81 2.11
C TRP A 302 -22.93 -19.75 2.35
N ARG A 303 -22.96 -20.91 1.67
CA ARG A 303 -24.01 -21.93 1.82
C ARG A 303 -24.21 -22.45 3.24
N TYR A 304 -23.17 -22.41 4.08
CA TYR A 304 -23.24 -22.87 5.48
C TYR A 304 -23.34 -21.73 6.47
N LEU A 305 -23.19 -20.47 6.05
CA LEU A 305 -23.16 -19.30 6.93
C LEU A 305 -24.40 -19.22 7.81
N ALA A 306 -25.59 -19.30 7.22
CA ALA A 306 -26.87 -19.18 7.92
C ALA A 306 -27.15 -20.33 8.90
N THR A 307 -26.58 -21.51 8.64
CA THR A 307 -26.70 -22.68 9.53
C THR A 307 -25.66 -22.68 10.64
N THR A 308 -24.53 -22.01 10.42
CA THR A 308 -23.40 -21.94 11.37
C THR A 308 -23.55 -20.76 12.33
N PHE A 309 -24.06 -19.63 11.85
CA PHE A 309 -24.15 -18.39 12.60
C PHE A 309 -25.54 -17.75 12.49
N PRO A 310 -26.07 -17.19 13.59
CA PRO A 310 -27.40 -16.58 13.61
C PRO A 310 -27.41 -15.24 12.85
N LEU A 311 -28.02 -15.23 11.67
CA LEU A 311 -28.15 -14.03 10.83
C LEU A 311 -28.92 -12.87 11.50
N SER A 312 -29.62 -13.12 12.61
CA SER A 312 -30.23 -12.06 13.44
C SER A 312 -29.19 -11.06 13.98
N HIS A 313 -27.91 -11.44 14.05
CA HIS A 313 -26.81 -10.56 14.45
C HIS A 313 -26.21 -9.77 13.28
N ARG A 314 -26.77 -9.89 12.06
CA ARG A 314 -26.26 -9.17 10.88
C ARG A 314 -26.24 -7.67 11.14
N LYS A 315 -25.08 -7.07 10.89
CA LYS A 315 -24.85 -5.63 10.82
C LYS A 315 -24.14 -5.30 9.51
N PHE A 316 -24.26 -4.06 9.07
CA PHE A 316 -23.58 -3.58 7.87
C PHE A 316 -22.69 -2.40 8.22
N HIS A 317 -21.39 -2.51 7.92
CA HIS A 317 -20.44 -1.44 8.19
C HIS A 317 -20.44 -0.45 7.02
N ALA A 318 -21.06 0.72 7.22
CA ALA A 318 -21.28 1.71 6.16
C ALA A 318 -20.01 2.28 5.49
N GLY A 319 -18.89 2.38 6.22
CA GLY A 319 -17.59 2.85 5.69
C GLY A 319 -16.91 1.81 4.80
N ALA A 320 -16.61 0.63 5.35
CA ALA A 320 -16.02 -0.50 4.63
C ALA A 320 -16.93 -1.16 3.57
N LYS A 321 -18.25 -0.90 3.58
CA LYS A 321 -19.26 -1.51 2.70
C LYS A 321 -19.27 -3.04 2.74
N THR A 322 -19.39 -3.59 3.95
CA THR A 322 -19.30 -5.03 4.18
C THR A 322 -20.19 -5.45 5.36
N PRO A 323 -20.84 -6.62 5.28
CA PRO A 323 -21.59 -7.16 6.39
C PRO A 323 -20.68 -7.84 7.41
N TYR A 324 -21.12 -7.83 8.66
CA TYR A 324 -20.48 -8.58 9.74
C TYR A 324 -21.52 -9.01 10.78
N MET A 325 -21.13 -9.92 11.66
CA MET A 325 -21.88 -10.33 12.84
C MET A 325 -20.98 -10.23 14.06
N TRP A 326 -21.45 -9.52 15.08
CA TRP A 326 -20.90 -9.60 16.43
C TRP A 326 -21.88 -10.38 17.32
N ILE A 327 -21.44 -11.56 17.76
CA ILE A 327 -22.22 -12.49 18.59
C ILE A 327 -21.61 -12.46 19.99
N ALA A 328 -22.16 -11.59 20.85
CA ALA A 328 -21.62 -11.33 22.18
C ALA A 328 -21.71 -12.56 23.10
N GLU A 329 -22.73 -13.39 22.89
CA GLU A 329 -23.06 -14.56 23.69
C GLU A 329 -21.92 -15.59 23.75
N ASN A 330 -21.15 -15.71 22.66
CA ASN A 330 -20.02 -16.64 22.56
C ASN A 330 -18.72 -15.95 22.10
N LYS A 331 -18.68 -14.62 22.16
CA LYS A 331 -17.55 -13.78 21.74
C LYS A 331 -17.04 -14.10 20.33
N THR A 332 -17.96 -14.24 19.37
CA THR A 332 -17.62 -14.54 17.97
C THR A 332 -17.83 -13.32 17.07
N LEU A 333 -16.82 -13.02 16.25
CA LEU A 333 -16.96 -12.09 15.14
C LEU A 333 -16.89 -12.83 13.81
N VAL A 334 -17.81 -12.53 12.89
CA VAL A 334 -17.84 -13.09 11.53
C VAL A 334 -17.92 -11.94 10.54
N GLY A 335 -17.00 -11.87 9.59
CA GLY A 335 -17.08 -10.97 8.44
C GLY A 335 -17.24 -11.77 7.16
N TYR A 336 -18.05 -11.30 6.22
CA TYR A 336 -18.44 -12.07 5.03
C TYR A 336 -18.89 -11.14 3.88
N GLU A 337 -19.37 -11.73 2.78
CA GLU A 337 -20.05 -11.03 1.70
C GLU A 337 -21.52 -11.41 1.64
N ASP A 338 -22.37 -10.45 1.28
CA ASP A 338 -23.77 -10.71 0.93
C ASP A 338 -24.19 -9.91 -0.30
N ALA A 339 -25.46 -10.00 -0.67
CA ALA A 339 -26.01 -9.27 -1.81
C ALA A 339 -25.80 -7.75 -1.73
N GLU A 340 -25.82 -7.15 -0.52
CA GLU A 340 -25.64 -5.71 -0.33
C GLU A 340 -24.18 -5.30 -0.56
N SER A 341 -23.20 -6.01 0.02
CA SER A 341 -21.78 -5.71 -0.23
C SER A 341 -21.36 -5.99 -1.66
N ILE A 342 -21.88 -7.06 -2.26
CA ILE A 342 -21.64 -7.37 -3.67
C ILE A 342 -22.21 -6.26 -4.56
N GLY A 343 -23.41 -5.75 -4.29
CA GLY A 343 -23.98 -4.61 -5.02
C GLY A 343 -23.04 -3.41 -5.04
N HIS A 344 -22.49 -3.02 -3.88
CA HIS A 344 -21.49 -1.95 -3.79
C HIS A 344 -20.21 -2.24 -4.56
N LYS A 345 -19.74 -3.49 -4.56
CA LYS A 345 -18.59 -3.93 -5.34
C LYS A 345 -18.86 -3.88 -6.84
N MET A 346 -20.06 -4.21 -7.28
CA MET A 346 -20.42 -4.10 -8.69
C MET A 346 -20.47 -2.64 -9.14
N ASP A 347 -21.08 -1.75 -8.36
CA ASP A 347 -21.06 -0.31 -8.60
C ASP A 347 -19.62 0.23 -8.66
N TYR A 348 -18.76 -0.21 -7.75
CA TYR A 348 -17.34 0.12 -7.74
C TYR A 348 -16.62 -0.35 -9.01
N SER A 349 -16.85 -1.59 -9.42
CA SER A 349 -16.25 -2.19 -10.60
C SER A 349 -16.63 -1.45 -11.88
N LEU A 350 -17.90 -1.07 -11.99
CA LEU A 350 -18.42 -0.26 -13.09
C LEU A 350 -17.81 1.15 -13.07
N SER A 351 -17.85 1.82 -11.92
CA SER A 351 -17.38 3.21 -11.76
C SER A 351 -15.88 3.37 -11.99
N ASN A 352 -15.10 2.32 -11.74
CA ASN A 352 -13.64 2.31 -11.97
C ASN A 352 -13.25 1.62 -13.29
N GLU A 353 -14.22 1.35 -14.15
CA GLU A 353 -14.01 0.76 -15.47
C GLU A 353 -13.16 -0.52 -15.41
N LEU A 354 -13.34 -1.36 -14.39
CA LEU A 354 -12.57 -2.59 -14.23
C LEU A 354 -12.86 -3.61 -15.33
N GLY A 355 -11.85 -4.41 -15.64
CA GLY A 355 -11.88 -5.50 -16.61
C GLY A 355 -13.00 -6.51 -16.38
N GLY A 356 -13.34 -6.71 -15.11
CA GLY A 356 -14.36 -7.64 -14.67
C GLY A 356 -14.26 -7.93 -13.18
N VAL A 357 -14.83 -9.06 -12.80
CA VAL A 357 -14.78 -9.61 -11.45
C VAL A 357 -14.45 -11.09 -11.50
N MET A 358 -13.88 -11.56 -10.40
CA MET A 358 -13.55 -12.95 -10.15
C MET A 358 -14.20 -13.39 -8.83
N MET A 359 -14.73 -14.61 -8.77
CA MET A 359 -15.39 -15.15 -7.60
C MET A 359 -14.70 -16.41 -7.10
N TRP A 360 -14.36 -16.43 -5.81
CA TRP A 360 -13.77 -17.56 -5.10
C TRP A 360 -14.68 -18.02 -3.96
N ALA A 361 -15.27 -19.21 -3.99
CA ALA A 361 -15.46 -20.07 -5.17
C ALA A 361 -16.96 -20.30 -5.41
N ILE A 362 -17.36 -20.51 -6.66
CA ILE A 362 -18.78 -20.52 -7.05
C ILE A 362 -19.56 -21.70 -6.44
N ASP A 363 -18.87 -22.79 -6.12
CA ASP A 363 -19.44 -23.94 -5.43
C ASP A 363 -19.63 -23.74 -3.91
N GLN A 364 -19.15 -22.61 -3.36
CA GLN A 364 -19.40 -22.18 -1.98
C GLN A 364 -20.69 -21.35 -1.84
N ASP A 365 -21.26 -20.88 -2.96
CA ASP A 365 -22.56 -20.20 -3.00
C ASP A 365 -23.70 -21.17 -2.65
N ASP A 366 -24.86 -20.64 -2.26
CA ASP A 366 -26.06 -21.43 -1.93
C ASP A 366 -26.73 -22.02 -3.17
N ASP A 367 -27.73 -22.89 -2.98
CA ASP A 367 -28.35 -23.62 -4.09
C ASP A 367 -29.17 -22.69 -5.02
N GLU A 368 -29.52 -21.51 -4.53
CA GLU A 368 -30.19 -20.43 -5.22
C GLU A 368 -29.24 -19.55 -6.07
N ASP A 369 -27.92 -19.72 -5.91
CA ASP A 369 -26.88 -18.88 -6.51
C ASP A 369 -27.01 -17.40 -6.08
N THR A 370 -27.33 -17.14 -4.81
CA THR A 370 -27.63 -15.80 -4.29
C THR A 370 -26.49 -14.82 -4.56
N LEU A 371 -25.25 -15.19 -4.26
CA LEU A 371 -24.11 -14.29 -4.44
C LEU A 371 -23.76 -14.12 -5.92
N LEU A 372 -23.77 -15.20 -6.71
CA LEU A 372 -23.51 -15.14 -8.15
C LEU A 372 -24.55 -14.27 -8.87
N ARG A 373 -25.83 -14.39 -8.54
CA ARG A 373 -26.89 -13.54 -9.09
C ARG A 373 -26.68 -12.08 -8.74
N SER A 374 -26.22 -11.79 -7.53
CA SER A 374 -25.89 -10.42 -7.08
C SER A 374 -24.74 -9.82 -7.88
N VAL A 375 -23.80 -10.64 -8.35
CA VAL A 375 -22.71 -10.20 -9.23
C VAL A 375 -23.19 -9.90 -10.65
N VAL A 376 -24.06 -10.75 -11.21
CA VAL A 376 -24.41 -10.75 -12.64
C VAL A 376 -25.77 -10.14 -12.97
N ASP A 377 -26.42 -9.47 -12.02
CA ASP A 377 -27.67 -8.75 -12.24
C ASP A 377 -27.52 -7.66 -13.32
N THR A 378 -28.66 -7.16 -13.82
CA THR A 378 -28.84 -6.23 -14.94
C THR A 378 -27.91 -5.01 -14.96
N SER A 379 -27.34 -4.59 -13.82
CA SER A 379 -26.38 -3.50 -13.73
C SER A 379 -24.98 -3.84 -14.27
N PHE A 380 -24.55 -5.11 -14.30
CA PHE A 380 -23.19 -5.51 -14.70
C PHE A 380 -22.81 -5.06 -16.12
N CYS A 381 -23.83 -4.85 -16.97
CA CYS A 381 -23.69 -4.39 -18.35
C CYS A 381 -24.40 -3.06 -18.63
N SER A 382 -24.75 -2.30 -17.59
CA SER A 382 -25.55 -1.07 -17.71
C SER A 382 -24.88 0.03 -18.53
N ASN A 383 -23.54 0.08 -18.58
CA ASN A 383 -22.79 1.13 -19.27
C ASN A 383 -21.72 0.56 -20.22
N ALA A 384 -21.64 1.16 -21.42
CA ALA A 384 -20.54 0.93 -22.36
C ALA A 384 -19.22 1.42 -21.73
N ARG A 385 -18.14 0.63 -21.88
CA ARG A 385 -16.83 0.95 -21.29
C ARG A 385 -16.16 2.10 -22.04
N ASN A 386 -15.82 3.16 -21.32
CA ASN A 386 -15.03 4.29 -21.81
C ASN A 386 -13.52 4.02 -21.70
N ARG A 387 -13.11 2.94 -21.01
CA ARG A 387 -11.70 2.46 -20.88
C ARG A 387 -10.70 3.54 -20.40
N SER A 388 -11.21 4.58 -19.75
CA SER A 388 -10.38 5.62 -19.14
C SER A 388 -10.02 5.25 -17.71
N LEU A 389 -8.77 5.51 -17.33
CA LEU A 389 -8.29 5.28 -15.97
C LEU A 389 -8.95 6.27 -15.01
N GLN A 390 -9.75 5.75 -14.08
CA GLN A 390 -10.50 6.57 -13.11
C GLN A 390 -9.69 6.89 -11.84
N TYR A 391 -8.58 6.20 -11.62
CA TYR A 391 -7.76 6.36 -10.43
C TYR A 391 -6.80 7.55 -10.53
N LYS A 392 -6.68 8.30 -9.43
CA LYS A 392 -5.61 9.27 -9.24
C LYS A 392 -4.33 8.56 -8.81
N CYS A 393 -3.33 8.53 -9.67
CA CYS A 393 -2.08 7.82 -9.41
C CYS A 393 -0.96 8.76 -8.99
N ALA A 394 -0.12 8.31 -8.05
CA ALA A 394 1.11 9.02 -7.70
C ALA A 394 1.99 9.21 -8.95
N PRO A 395 2.52 10.42 -9.21
CA PRO A 395 3.32 10.70 -10.39
C PRO A 395 4.76 10.14 -10.29
N ILE A 396 5.13 9.56 -9.15
CA ILE A 396 6.44 8.98 -8.88
C ILE A 396 6.31 7.52 -8.48
N THR A 397 7.33 6.72 -8.81
CA THR A 397 7.44 5.32 -8.38
C THR A 397 8.39 5.15 -7.19
N THR A 398 9.22 6.15 -6.91
CA THR A 398 10.17 6.15 -5.79
C THR A 398 9.47 6.56 -4.50
N GLN A 399 9.63 5.76 -3.44
CA GLN A 399 9.17 6.15 -2.10
C GLN A 399 9.88 7.43 -1.65
N ARG A 400 9.12 8.37 -1.07
CA ARG A 400 9.60 9.65 -0.53
C ARG A 400 9.01 9.95 0.85
N TRP A 401 8.62 8.92 1.58
CA TRP A 401 7.96 9.04 2.87
C TRP A 401 8.52 7.98 3.81
N TRP A 402 8.47 8.30 5.10
CA TRP A 402 8.87 7.40 6.18
C TRP A 402 7.77 6.40 6.48
N THR A 403 8.13 5.12 6.59
CA THR A 403 7.26 4.05 7.08
C THR A 403 7.69 3.60 8.47
N PHE A 404 6.87 2.76 9.11
CA PHE A 404 7.24 2.13 10.37
C PHE A 404 8.46 1.21 10.25
N ASP A 405 8.71 0.64 9.07
CA ASP A 405 9.89 -0.19 8.80
C ASP A 405 11.19 0.62 8.81
N ASP A 406 11.13 1.91 8.49
CA ASP A 406 12.28 2.82 8.56
C ASP A 406 12.58 3.26 10.02
N GLY A 407 11.58 3.21 10.91
CA GLY A 407 11.72 3.50 12.33
C GLY A 407 10.55 4.30 12.92
N GLU A 408 10.06 3.88 14.08
CA GLU A 408 8.90 4.49 14.76
C GLU A 408 9.07 6.00 15.03
N HIS A 409 10.29 6.44 15.34
CA HIS A 409 10.59 7.84 15.65
C HIS A 409 10.54 8.79 14.43
N VAL A 410 10.55 8.28 13.20
CA VAL A 410 10.44 9.08 11.96
C VAL A 410 9.19 8.76 11.15
N ALA A 411 8.54 7.62 11.43
CA ALA A 411 7.34 7.16 10.75
C ALA A 411 6.26 8.26 10.69
N GLY A 412 5.75 8.52 9.49
CA GLY A 412 4.74 9.53 9.26
C GLY A 412 5.23 10.98 9.35
N MET A 413 6.51 11.27 9.61
CA MET A 413 7.01 12.65 9.51
C MET A 413 7.01 13.13 8.06
N CYS A 414 6.56 14.37 7.84
CA CYS A 414 6.44 14.98 6.52
C CYS A 414 6.79 16.47 6.53
N GLY A 415 6.99 17.02 5.34
CA GLY A 415 7.26 18.43 5.14
C GLY A 415 8.72 18.80 5.39
N ARG A 416 8.98 20.10 5.44
CA ARG A 416 10.35 20.66 5.36
C ARG A 416 11.09 20.63 6.70
N SER A 417 10.38 20.43 7.79
CA SER A 417 10.97 20.30 9.12
C SER A 417 11.35 18.85 9.46
N ALA A 418 10.89 17.87 8.68
CA ALA A 418 11.17 16.45 8.91
C ALA A 418 12.59 16.05 8.46
N PRO A 419 13.16 14.96 9.02
CA PRO A 419 14.38 14.34 8.52
C PRO A 419 14.26 13.96 7.06
N LEU A 420 15.33 14.16 6.28
CA LEU A 420 15.30 13.88 4.85
C LEU A 420 15.18 12.37 4.59
N TYR A 421 14.23 11.99 3.74
CA TYR A 421 14.13 10.63 3.22
C TYR A 421 14.96 10.53 1.93
N GLN A 422 16.05 9.76 1.95
CA GLN A 422 16.93 9.60 0.78
C GLN A 422 17.37 10.94 0.12
N GLY A 423 17.56 11.97 0.94
CA GLY A 423 17.96 13.31 0.51
C GLY A 423 16.82 14.22 0.04
N TYR A 424 15.56 13.78 0.11
CA TYR A 424 14.37 14.57 -0.22
C TYR A 424 13.65 15.02 1.05
N TYR A 425 12.91 16.14 0.95
CA TYR A 425 11.91 16.45 1.97
C TYR A 425 10.80 15.40 1.92
N PRO A 426 10.51 14.71 3.03
CA PRO A 426 9.54 13.65 3.00
C PRO A 426 8.13 14.19 2.77
N VAL A 427 7.35 13.46 1.98
CA VAL A 427 5.93 13.69 1.73
C VAL A 427 5.10 12.66 2.49
N CYS A 428 3.78 12.70 2.34
CA CYS A 428 2.92 11.62 2.78
C CYS A 428 2.58 10.70 1.60
N ASP A 429 2.28 9.44 1.89
CA ASP A 429 1.95 8.45 0.86
C ASP A 429 0.60 8.79 0.20
N PRO A 430 0.56 9.19 -1.08
CA PRO A 430 -0.69 9.54 -1.77
C PRO A 430 -1.71 8.40 -1.86
N ASP A 431 -1.22 7.17 -1.73
CA ASP A 431 -2.01 5.96 -1.88
C ASP A 431 -2.39 5.35 -0.52
N ASP A 432 -2.02 5.98 0.60
CA ASP A 432 -2.47 5.60 1.94
C ASP A 432 -3.65 6.48 2.40
N PRO A 433 -4.89 6.01 2.34
CA PRO A 433 -6.05 6.81 2.78
C PRO A 433 -6.02 7.15 4.28
N ALA A 434 -5.24 6.44 5.10
CA ALA A 434 -5.11 6.75 6.52
C ALA A 434 -4.10 7.89 6.77
N HIS A 435 -3.11 8.07 5.90
CA HIS A 435 -1.94 8.93 6.11
C HIS A 435 -1.49 9.68 4.85
N SER A 436 -2.41 10.17 4.02
CA SER A 436 -2.08 10.84 2.75
C SER A 436 -1.93 12.36 2.84
N CYS A 437 -2.33 12.98 3.95
CA CYS A 437 -2.24 14.42 4.13
C CYS A 437 -1.14 14.80 5.11
N CYS A 438 -0.27 15.73 4.73
CA CYS A 438 0.73 16.30 5.64
C CYS A 438 0.09 17.43 6.44
N GLY A 439 -0.09 17.19 7.74
CA GLY A 439 -0.69 18.13 8.67
C GLY A 439 0.24 19.29 9.06
N PRO A 440 -0.27 20.28 9.79
CA PRO A 440 0.46 21.53 10.09
C PRO A 440 1.68 21.33 10.99
N PHE A 441 1.75 20.21 11.70
CA PHE A 441 2.86 19.87 12.59
C PHE A 441 3.91 18.95 11.94
N GLY A 442 3.82 18.72 10.64
CA GLY A 442 4.77 17.87 9.90
C GLY A 442 4.59 16.38 10.15
N TYR A 443 3.35 15.95 10.33
CA TYR A 443 2.98 14.53 10.42
C TYR A 443 1.86 14.18 9.46
N CYS A 444 1.95 13.00 8.88
CA CYS A 444 0.97 12.43 7.98
C CYS A 444 -0.27 11.94 8.75
N GLY A 445 -1.42 12.14 8.16
CA GLY A 445 -2.69 11.67 8.67
C GLY A 445 -3.79 11.86 7.65
N SER A 446 -5.03 11.83 8.12
CA SER A 446 -6.23 11.94 7.30
C SER A 446 -7.31 12.75 8.01
N GLY A 447 -8.30 13.20 7.24
CA GLY A 447 -9.41 14.01 7.73
C GLY A 447 -9.08 15.50 7.93
N PRO A 448 -10.04 16.29 8.40
CA PRO A 448 -9.96 17.75 8.35
C PRO A 448 -8.75 18.35 9.09
N ALA A 449 -8.31 17.72 10.18
CA ALA A 449 -7.15 18.19 10.95
C ALA A 449 -5.81 18.09 10.17
N TYR A 450 -5.74 17.21 9.16
CA TYR A 450 -4.54 16.96 8.37
C TYR A 450 -4.66 17.43 6.93
N CYS A 451 -5.87 17.50 6.38
CA CYS A 451 -6.11 17.86 4.98
C CYS A 451 -6.66 19.29 4.82
N ASP A 452 -7.47 19.79 5.77
CA ASP A 452 -8.26 21.02 5.63
C ASP A 452 -7.68 22.20 6.43
N CYS A 453 -6.36 22.37 6.41
CA CYS A 453 -5.69 23.50 7.06
C CYS A 453 -4.86 24.34 6.09
N PRO A 454 -4.60 25.64 6.37
CA PRO A 454 -3.91 26.54 5.44
C PRO A 454 -2.50 26.10 5.03
N THR A 455 -1.83 25.34 5.89
CA THR A 455 -0.46 24.83 5.67
C THR A 455 -0.42 23.34 5.34
N CYS A 456 -1.58 22.70 5.27
CA CYS A 456 -1.70 21.26 5.01
C CYS A 456 -1.42 20.97 3.53
N VAL A 457 -0.91 19.77 3.25
CA VAL A 457 -0.71 19.30 1.88
C VAL A 457 -1.41 17.96 1.72
N ASP A 458 -2.51 17.96 0.96
CA ASP A 458 -3.31 16.78 0.67
C ASP A 458 -2.76 16.04 -0.56
N TYR A 459 -1.84 15.11 -0.34
CA TYR A 459 -1.28 14.31 -1.44
C TYR A 459 -2.26 13.25 -1.94
N GLY A 460 -3.28 12.87 -1.15
CA GLY A 460 -4.27 11.86 -1.55
C GLY A 460 -5.18 12.37 -2.67
N ASN A 461 -5.69 13.59 -2.52
CA ASN A 461 -6.51 14.24 -3.54
C ASN A 461 -5.70 14.91 -4.65
N HIS A 462 -4.48 15.35 -4.33
CA HIS A 462 -3.58 16.08 -5.23
C HIS A 462 -2.18 15.43 -5.26
N PRO A 463 -2.04 14.20 -5.80
CA PRO A 463 -0.76 13.48 -5.83
C PRO A 463 0.33 14.21 -6.63
N GLU A 464 -0.04 15.10 -7.56
CA GLU A 464 0.87 15.96 -8.30
C GLU A 464 1.70 16.90 -7.42
N LEU A 465 1.23 17.22 -6.21
CA LEU A 465 1.93 18.11 -5.28
C LEU A 465 3.29 17.57 -4.82
N ILE A 466 3.51 16.25 -4.93
CA ILE A 466 4.82 15.62 -4.67
C ILE A 466 5.95 16.19 -5.54
N LEU A 467 5.61 16.73 -6.71
CA LEU A 467 6.58 17.31 -7.65
C LEU A 467 6.87 18.79 -7.39
N LYS A 468 6.23 19.41 -6.38
CA LYS A 468 6.36 20.84 -6.11
C LYS A 468 7.72 21.17 -5.46
N GLU A 469 8.52 21.99 -6.13
CA GLU A 469 9.87 22.39 -5.71
C GLU A 469 9.90 23.43 -4.56
N PRO A 470 10.98 23.49 -3.75
CA PRO A 470 12.10 22.54 -3.72
C PRO A 470 11.71 21.17 -3.15
N VAL A 471 12.05 20.09 -3.87
CA VAL A 471 11.85 18.69 -3.43
C VAL A 471 13.05 18.21 -2.60
N LYS A 472 14.23 18.82 -2.79
CA LYS A 472 15.43 18.62 -1.97
C LYS A 472 15.82 19.91 -1.28
N PRO A 473 16.57 19.85 -0.15
CA PRO A 473 17.14 21.05 0.44
C PRO A 473 17.99 21.83 -0.55
N SER A 474 17.81 23.14 -0.56
CA SER A 474 18.59 24.04 -1.41
C SER A 474 20.06 24.17 -0.98
N LYS A 475 20.39 23.72 0.23
CA LYS A 475 21.75 23.67 0.79
C LYS A 475 21.88 22.51 1.78
N PRO A 476 23.12 22.13 2.17
CA PRO A 476 23.33 21.14 3.21
C PRO A 476 22.57 21.45 4.51
N VAL A 477 21.96 20.42 5.10
CA VAL A 477 21.18 20.55 6.34
C VAL A 477 22.09 21.00 7.47
N THR A 478 21.80 22.20 7.96
CA THR A 478 22.49 22.83 9.09
C THR A 478 21.47 23.30 10.13
N TRP A 479 20.26 22.75 10.13
CA TRP A 479 19.18 23.09 11.06
C TRP A 479 18.70 21.84 11.79
N TYR A 480 18.01 22.03 12.90
CA TYR A 480 17.36 20.95 13.62
C TYR A 480 16.06 20.53 12.92
N THR A 481 15.89 19.22 12.73
CA THR A 481 14.68 18.57 12.21
C THR A 481 13.75 18.12 13.34
N LEU A 482 12.56 17.62 13.01
CA LEU A 482 11.54 17.21 13.99
C LEU A 482 12.00 16.09 14.93
N ASP A 483 12.88 15.21 14.50
CA ASP A 483 13.50 14.14 15.30
C ASP A 483 14.53 14.65 16.32
N ALA A 484 14.91 15.93 16.28
CA ALA A 484 15.88 16.48 17.22
C ALA A 484 15.35 16.39 18.67
N PRO A 485 16.22 16.07 19.65
CA PRO A 485 15.86 16.06 21.06
C PRO A 485 15.24 17.37 21.55
N ASP A 486 14.44 17.27 22.61
CA ASP A 486 13.84 18.42 23.27
C ASP A 486 14.89 19.47 23.65
N GLY A 487 14.53 20.74 23.47
CA GLY A 487 15.42 21.88 23.67
C GLY A 487 16.33 22.22 22.49
N LYS A 488 16.41 21.38 21.44
CA LYS A 488 17.12 21.67 20.19
C LYS A 488 16.19 22.06 19.04
N ARG A 489 14.99 21.49 18.98
CA ARG A 489 14.02 21.76 17.92
C ARG A 489 13.71 23.26 17.80
N GLY A 490 13.73 23.78 16.57
CA GLY A 490 13.46 25.19 16.29
C GLY A 490 14.52 26.16 16.81
N ARG A 491 15.68 25.70 17.29
CA ARG A 491 16.79 26.55 17.74
C ARG A 491 17.76 26.85 16.61
N CYS A 492 18.35 28.04 16.65
CA CYS A 492 19.33 28.53 15.68
C CYS A 492 20.34 29.49 16.32
N GLY A 493 21.39 29.84 15.58
CA GLY A 493 22.40 30.79 16.02
C GLY A 493 23.31 30.22 17.10
N SER A 494 24.20 31.07 17.60
CA SER A 494 25.31 30.68 18.48
C SER A 494 24.89 30.15 19.85
N LEU A 495 23.63 30.37 20.27
CA LEU A 495 23.10 29.86 21.53
C LEU A 495 22.57 28.43 21.42
N ALA A 496 22.37 27.95 20.20
CA ALA A 496 21.88 26.62 19.96
C ALA A 496 23.06 25.65 19.87
N PRO A 497 22.93 24.40 20.38
CA PRO A 497 24.02 23.44 20.29
C PRO A 497 24.46 23.23 18.83
N ALA A 498 25.76 23.04 18.61
CA ALA A 498 26.28 22.88 17.25
C ALA A 498 25.80 21.58 16.59
N ILE A 499 25.51 21.64 15.28
CA ILE A 499 25.24 20.46 14.44
C ILE A 499 26.52 20.14 13.69
N ARG A 500 27.16 19.01 14.01
CA ARG A 500 28.42 18.56 13.39
C ARG A 500 29.51 19.65 13.40
N GLY A 501 29.62 20.38 14.52
CA GLY A 501 30.59 21.47 14.69
C GLY A 501 30.23 22.80 14.03
N GLN A 502 29.05 22.90 13.41
CA GLN A 502 28.56 24.14 12.79
C GLN A 502 27.42 24.75 13.60
N THR A 503 27.37 26.09 13.63
CA THR A 503 26.25 26.82 14.24
C THR A 503 24.96 26.55 13.47
N PRO A 504 23.88 26.11 14.14
CA PRO A 504 22.66 25.74 13.46
C PRO A 504 21.96 26.96 12.85
N THR A 505 21.40 26.78 11.66
CA THR A 505 20.58 27.76 10.94
C THR A 505 19.11 27.41 11.05
N CYS A 506 18.23 28.24 10.48
CA CYS A 506 16.85 27.86 10.22
C CYS A 506 16.71 27.33 8.80
N ASN A 507 15.71 26.48 8.56
CA ASN A 507 15.45 25.96 7.23
C ASN A 507 14.93 27.09 6.32
N GLY A 508 15.79 27.60 5.42
CA GLY A 508 15.42 28.66 4.49
C GLY A 508 14.42 28.24 3.41
N ASP A 509 14.21 26.95 3.22
CA ASP A 509 13.17 26.41 2.34
C ASP A 509 11.83 26.28 3.08
N ASP A 510 11.78 26.31 4.41
CA ASP A 510 10.53 26.20 5.17
C ASP A 510 9.85 27.57 5.32
N PRO A 511 8.68 27.81 4.71
CA PRO A 511 8.00 29.11 4.80
C PRO A 511 7.46 29.39 6.21
N THR A 512 7.32 28.38 7.06
CA THR A 512 6.75 28.52 8.41
C THR A 512 7.80 28.97 9.44
N ALA A 513 9.09 28.72 9.17
CA ALA A 513 10.18 29.06 10.07
C ALA A 513 11.52 29.41 9.37
N PRO A 514 11.56 30.34 8.40
CA PRO A 514 12.77 30.61 7.62
C PRO A 514 13.77 31.55 8.32
N CYS A 515 13.38 32.23 9.39
CA CYS A 515 14.18 33.28 10.01
C CYS A 515 14.67 32.89 11.41
N CYS A 516 15.93 33.18 11.68
CA CYS A 516 16.51 33.06 13.01
C CYS A 516 16.41 34.40 13.75
N SER A 517 15.68 34.39 14.87
CA SER A 517 15.59 35.50 15.81
C SER A 517 16.92 35.76 16.54
N ASN A 518 17.06 36.95 17.13
CA ASN A 518 18.18 37.27 18.03
C ASN A 518 18.20 36.40 19.30
N GLY A 519 17.05 35.84 19.70
CA GLY A 519 16.92 34.90 20.81
C GLY A 519 17.32 33.46 20.47
N GLY A 520 17.70 33.19 19.21
CA GLY A 520 18.14 31.86 18.77
C GLY A 520 17.00 30.87 18.53
N TYR A 521 15.83 31.39 18.12
CA TYR A 521 14.66 30.60 17.70
C TYR A 521 14.30 30.86 16.23
N CYS A 522 13.83 29.82 15.56
CA CYS A 522 13.33 29.86 14.19
C CYS A 522 11.84 30.21 14.14
N GLY A 523 11.46 31.07 13.20
CA GLY A 523 10.06 31.44 12.97
C GLY A 523 9.87 32.30 11.72
N ALA A 524 8.62 32.65 11.42
CA ALA A 524 8.24 33.47 10.27
C ALA A 524 7.65 34.85 10.65
N THR A 525 7.51 35.15 11.94
CA THR A 525 6.92 36.43 12.37
C THR A 525 7.91 37.60 12.25
N LYS A 526 7.43 38.83 12.40
CA LYS A 526 8.29 40.03 12.37
C LYS A 526 9.37 39.99 13.45
N GLU A 527 9.06 39.47 14.63
CA GLU A 527 10.03 39.30 15.73
C GLU A 527 11.18 38.37 15.35
N HIS A 528 10.94 37.42 14.44
CA HIS A 528 11.96 36.49 13.94
C HIS A 528 12.70 36.99 12.70
N CYS A 529 12.04 37.77 11.84
CA CYS A 529 12.58 38.14 10.52
C CYS A 529 13.07 39.59 10.43
N GLU A 530 12.54 40.51 11.24
CA GLU A 530 12.76 41.95 11.13
C GLU A 530 13.49 42.54 12.36
N CYS A 531 13.89 41.72 13.33
CA CYS A 531 14.64 42.21 14.48
C CYS A 531 16.09 42.58 14.14
N ARG A 532 16.72 43.40 14.99
CA ARG A 532 18.15 43.69 14.88
C ARG A 532 18.97 42.42 15.14
N GLY A 533 19.74 42.00 14.13
CA GLY A 533 20.57 40.78 14.18
C GLY A 533 19.85 39.51 13.73
N CYS A 534 18.55 39.59 13.41
CA CYS A 534 17.82 38.49 12.80
C CYS A 534 18.38 38.13 11.42
N ILE A 535 18.35 36.84 11.07
CA ILE A 535 18.80 36.34 9.76
C ILE A 535 17.66 35.59 9.09
N ASN A 536 17.23 36.10 7.93
CA ASN A 536 16.25 35.43 7.08
C ASN A 536 16.98 34.51 6.08
N PHE A 537 16.95 33.20 6.32
CA PHE A 537 17.65 32.21 5.49
C PHE A 537 16.95 31.93 4.17
N SER A 538 15.68 32.31 3.99
CA SER A 538 15.03 32.23 2.66
C SER A 538 15.66 33.21 1.66
N LYS A 539 16.22 34.33 2.16
CA LYS A 539 16.90 35.37 1.36
C LYS A 539 18.42 35.26 1.43
N LYS A 540 18.98 34.92 2.60
CA LYS A 540 20.42 34.81 2.86
C LYS A 540 20.84 33.35 3.06
N ARG A 541 20.67 32.52 2.03
CA ARG A 541 20.85 31.05 2.11
C ARG A 541 22.27 30.64 2.54
N GLU A 542 23.27 31.33 1.99
CA GLU A 542 24.70 31.08 2.25
C GLU A 542 25.24 31.75 3.52
N HIS A 543 24.37 32.29 4.38
CA HIS A 543 24.84 32.91 5.61
C HIS A 543 25.46 31.87 6.56
N VAL A 544 26.71 32.12 6.93
CA VAL A 544 27.43 31.36 7.96
C VAL A 544 27.61 32.27 9.16
N PHE A 545 27.21 31.79 10.33
CA PHE A 545 27.47 32.50 11.58
C PHE A 545 28.98 32.59 11.79
N LYS A 546 29.48 33.81 12.01
CA LYS A 546 30.85 33.98 12.47
C LYS A 546 30.97 33.37 13.87
N LYS A 547 32.14 32.80 14.17
CA LYS A 547 32.46 32.37 15.53
C LYS A 547 32.29 33.58 16.46
N VAL A 548 31.56 33.38 17.56
CA VAL A 548 31.40 34.42 18.56
C VAL A 548 32.74 34.60 19.25
N GLU A 549 33.34 35.76 19.08
CA GLU A 549 34.60 36.11 19.73
C GLU A 549 34.43 37.13 20.85
N TRP A 550 33.22 37.62 21.12
CA TRP A 550 32.92 38.62 22.17
C TRP A 550 31.58 38.40 22.87
N TRP A 551 31.38 39.01 24.04
CA TRP A 551 30.11 38.97 24.77
C TRP A 551 29.04 39.78 24.02
N THR A 552 27.91 39.13 23.75
CA THR A 552 26.72 39.70 23.14
C THR A 552 25.57 39.65 24.13
N PHE A 553 24.52 40.43 23.89
CA PHE A 553 23.30 40.36 24.69
C PHE A 553 22.67 38.96 24.74
N ALA A 554 22.89 38.18 23.68
CA ALA A 554 22.36 36.82 23.55
C ALA A 554 23.09 35.82 24.46
N ASN A 555 24.41 35.97 24.64
CA ASN A 555 25.24 34.94 25.29
C ASN A 555 25.62 35.26 26.75
N GLY A 556 25.47 36.50 27.21
CA GLY A 556 25.76 36.91 28.58
C GLY A 556 25.62 38.42 28.76
N PRO A 557 24.39 38.95 28.93
CA PRO A 557 24.13 40.39 28.99
C PRO A 557 24.91 41.10 30.10
N GLU A 558 25.16 40.43 31.22
CA GLU A 558 25.95 40.90 32.36
C GLU A 558 27.47 40.97 32.08
N ASN A 559 27.92 40.35 31.00
CA ASN A 559 29.32 40.31 30.58
C ASN A 559 29.61 41.17 29.34
N ILE A 560 28.58 41.85 28.79
CA ILE A 560 28.75 42.79 27.68
C ILE A 560 29.85 43.80 28.01
N GLY A 561 30.78 43.97 27.08
CA GLY A 561 31.89 44.89 27.22
C GLY A 561 33.04 44.36 28.08
N LYS A 562 33.03 43.11 28.55
CA LYS A 562 34.21 42.46 29.14
C LYS A 562 35.05 41.76 28.07
N CYS A 563 36.37 41.76 28.22
CA CYS A 563 37.32 41.21 27.26
C CYS A 563 38.63 40.76 27.92
N GLY A 564 39.46 40.04 27.18
CA GLY A 564 40.77 39.58 27.62
C GLY A 564 40.70 38.39 28.60
N PRO A 565 41.86 37.97 29.15
CA PRO A 565 41.98 36.76 29.96
C PRO A 565 41.32 36.86 31.35
N LEU A 566 40.97 38.07 31.80
CA LEU A 566 40.31 38.32 33.08
C LEU A 566 38.78 38.23 32.99
N ALA A 567 38.23 38.28 31.78
CA ALA A 567 36.81 38.13 31.56
C ALA A 567 36.39 36.66 31.66
N PRO A 568 35.15 36.37 32.08
CA PRO A 568 34.59 35.04 31.95
C PRO A 568 34.76 34.51 30.53
N LEU A 569 35.10 33.22 30.39
CA LEU A 569 35.22 32.57 29.09
C LEU A 569 33.86 32.51 28.40
N LEU A 570 33.87 32.67 27.08
CA LEU A 570 32.70 32.40 26.24
C LEU A 570 32.29 30.93 26.38
N PRO A 571 31.04 30.56 26.01
CA PRO A 571 30.53 29.18 26.14
C PRO A 571 31.40 28.08 25.49
N GLU A 572 32.24 28.43 24.52
CA GLU A 572 33.21 27.51 23.87
C GLU A 572 34.59 27.44 24.58
N GLY A 573 34.73 28.04 25.76
CA GLY A 573 36.00 28.10 26.50
C GLY A 573 37.02 29.09 25.93
N VAL A 574 36.58 30.04 25.10
CA VAL A 574 37.43 31.03 24.42
C VAL A 574 37.42 32.36 25.18
N SER A 575 38.59 33.00 25.34
CA SER A 575 38.67 34.33 25.94
C SER A 575 37.99 35.38 25.05
N PRO A 576 37.05 36.18 25.59
CA PRO A 576 36.33 37.18 24.81
C PRO A 576 37.26 38.32 24.38
N ARG A 577 37.07 38.79 23.15
CA ARG A 577 37.66 39.98 22.53
C ARG A 577 36.65 41.12 22.58
N CYS A 578 37.07 42.29 22.11
CA CYS A 578 36.12 43.36 21.81
C CYS A 578 35.64 43.26 20.37
N ASP A 579 34.38 43.61 20.14
CA ASP A 579 33.79 43.65 18.80
C ASP A 579 34.48 44.77 17.99
N PRO A 580 35.23 44.43 16.92
CA PRO A 580 36.01 45.40 16.16
C PRO A 580 35.15 46.44 15.43
N ASP A 581 33.89 46.09 15.15
CA ASP A 581 32.93 46.94 14.46
C ASP A 581 32.06 47.76 15.44
N SER A 582 32.30 47.65 16.76
CA SER A 582 31.53 48.32 17.79
C SER A 582 32.10 49.69 18.20
N ALA A 583 31.34 50.40 19.04
CA ALA A 583 31.77 51.66 19.65
C ALA A 583 32.92 51.51 20.67
N GLY A 584 33.33 50.27 20.99
CA GLY A 584 34.42 49.98 21.92
C GLY A 584 35.28 48.81 21.44
N PRO A 585 36.10 48.98 20.39
CA PRO A 585 36.80 47.87 19.76
C PRO A 585 38.14 47.50 20.43
N CYS A 586 38.56 48.25 21.44
CA CYS A 586 39.83 48.01 22.13
C CYS A 586 39.60 47.43 23.53
N CYS A 587 40.39 46.42 23.90
CA CYS A 587 40.38 45.82 25.22
C CYS A 587 41.44 46.43 26.13
N SER A 588 40.97 47.05 27.23
CA SER A 588 41.85 47.56 28.28
C SER A 588 42.52 46.44 29.08
N ARG A 589 43.63 46.76 29.76
CA ARG A 589 44.28 45.85 30.72
C ARG A 589 43.34 45.41 31.85
N ALA A 590 42.34 46.21 32.20
CA ALA A 590 41.32 45.88 33.20
C ALA A 590 40.27 44.88 32.70
N GLY A 591 40.34 44.49 31.42
CA GLY A 591 39.44 43.51 30.82
C GLY A 591 38.10 44.08 30.37
N TYR A 592 38.07 45.35 29.96
CA TYR A 592 36.86 46.01 29.45
C TYR A 592 37.09 46.64 28.08
N CYS A 593 36.07 46.58 27.24
CA CYS A 593 35.98 47.15 25.91
C CYS A 593 35.68 48.65 25.96
N GLY A 594 36.37 49.42 25.13
CA GLY A 594 36.18 50.86 25.05
C GLY A 594 37.03 51.52 23.96
N VAL A 595 37.15 52.84 24.05
CA VAL A 595 37.91 53.70 23.14
C VAL A 595 38.78 54.69 23.91
N GLY A 596 39.83 55.22 23.27
CA GLY A 596 40.76 56.19 23.85
C GLY A 596 42.00 55.55 24.47
N GLU A 597 42.92 56.37 24.98
CA GLU A 597 44.26 55.92 25.40
C GLU A 597 44.21 54.81 26.46
N ALA A 598 43.27 54.89 27.41
CA ALA A 598 43.11 53.91 28.49
C ALA A 598 42.69 52.50 27.99
N TYR A 599 42.17 52.39 26.77
CA TYR A 599 41.66 51.14 26.20
C TYR A 599 42.44 50.66 24.97
N CYS A 600 42.94 51.58 24.14
CA CYS A 600 43.61 51.24 22.88
C CYS A 600 45.14 51.41 22.92
N SER A 601 45.67 52.26 23.82
CA SER A 601 47.07 52.70 23.78
C SER A 601 47.85 52.40 25.06
N CYS A 602 47.24 51.70 26.02
CA CYS A 602 47.91 51.31 27.25
C CYS A 602 48.85 50.11 27.05
N ALA A 603 49.87 49.98 27.90
CA ALA A 603 50.73 48.79 27.90
C ALA A 603 49.92 47.53 28.24
N GLY A 604 49.80 46.62 27.27
CA GLY A 604 49.01 45.39 27.38
C GLY A 604 47.54 45.52 26.93
N CYS A 605 47.13 46.68 26.42
CA CYS A 605 45.87 46.84 25.71
C CYS A 605 45.93 46.13 24.34
N VAL A 606 44.78 45.69 23.83
CA VAL A 606 44.66 45.06 22.50
C VAL A 606 43.61 45.79 21.69
N ASP A 607 44.00 46.32 20.53
CA ASP A 607 43.09 46.91 19.54
C ASP A 607 42.69 45.83 18.53
N TYR A 608 41.38 45.59 18.37
CA TYR A 608 40.87 44.52 17.50
C TYR A 608 40.41 45.02 16.12
N ARG A 609 40.47 46.32 15.84
CA ARG A 609 40.08 46.91 14.55
C ARG A 609 40.92 46.44 13.37
#